data_AF-A0A6M1MGT8-F1
#
_entry.id   AF-A0A6M1MGT8-F1
#
_cell.length_a   1.000
_cell.length_b   1.000
_cell.length_c   1.000
_cell.angle_alpha   90.00
_cell.angle_beta   90.00
_cell.angle_gamma   90.00
#
_symmetry.space_group_name_H-M   'P 1'
#
loop_
_entity.id
_entity.type
_entity.pdbx_description
1 polymer ?
#
loop_
_entity_poly.entity_id
_entity_poly.type
_entity_poly.pdbx_seq_one_letter_code
_entity_poly.pdbx_strand_id
1 'polypeptide(L)'
;MRDIRPDLKERLAELDSRMSTLVAEYNRRKNELDKEFAERERELNDERSATGALLAIEQRRHGDATAPSSPTLTMGLADFLLNETRKKEMASKDDLRSAAALAGYFPNGESGGRAVHTTLLNLVRAGRLAEAADGLYYAPESLDLEKLVNSEKADVFS
;
A
#
# COMPACT_ATOMS: atom_id res chain seq x y z
N MET A 1 -45.77 49.16 -0.56
CA MET A 1 -44.53 48.37 -0.65
C MET A 1 -44.90 47.01 -1.24
N ARG A 2 -44.25 46.56 -2.33
CA ARG A 2 -44.61 45.31 -3.03
C ARG A 2 -44.11 44.10 -2.23
N ASP A 3 -44.92 43.05 -2.11
CA ASP A 3 -44.52 41.80 -1.46
C ASP A 3 -43.61 41.00 -2.41
N ILE A 4 -42.35 40.79 -2.01
CA ILE A 4 -41.32 40.08 -2.79
C ILE A 4 -41.15 38.62 -2.36
N ARG A 5 -41.87 38.17 -1.33
CA ARG A 5 -41.83 36.77 -0.86
C ARG A 5 -42.16 35.74 -1.94
N PRO A 6 -43.13 35.93 -2.86
CA PRO A 6 -43.37 34.97 -3.94
C PRO A 6 -42.16 34.85 -4.87
N ASP A 7 -41.59 35.99 -5.29
CA ASP A 7 -40.43 36.05 -6.17
C ASP A 7 -39.21 35.33 -5.54
N LEU A 8 -39.00 35.48 -4.23
CA LEU A 8 -37.95 34.78 -3.49
C LEU A 8 -38.20 33.27 -3.39
N LYS A 9 -39.45 32.82 -3.23
CA LYS A 9 -39.79 31.39 -3.20
C LYS A 9 -39.58 30.73 -4.55
N GLU A 10 -39.96 31.41 -5.63
CA GLU A 10 -39.71 30.94 -7.00
C GLU A 10 -38.21 30.81 -7.26
N ARG A 11 -37.42 31.83 -6.86
CA ARG A 11 -35.97 31.78 -6.99
C ARG A 11 -35.33 30.65 -6.17
N LEU A 12 -35.85 30.39 -4.97
CA LEU A 12 -35.36 29.28 -4.14
C LEU A 12 -35.63 27.93 -4.81
N ALA A 13 -36.85 27.72 -5.34
CA ALA A 13 -37.20 26.51 -6.06
C ALA A 13 -36.34 26.30 -7.33
N GLU A 14 -36.05 27.39 -8.05
CA GLU A 14 -35.13 27.35 -9.20
C GLU A 14 -33.71 26.92 -8.77
N LEU A 15 -33.19 27.46 -7.67
CA LEU A 15 -31.87 27.11 -7.15
C LEU A 15 -31.81 25.65 -6.68
N ASP A 16 -32.84 25.18 -5.98
CA ASP A 16 -32.95 23.79 -5.53
C ASP A 16 -32.99 22.81 -6.71
N SER A 17 -33.73 23.16 -7.76
CA SER A 17 -33.78 22.38 -9.00
C SER A 17 -32.41 22.32 -9.68
N ARG A 18 -31.73 23.46 -9.84
CA ARG A 18 -30.38 23.52 -10.44
C ARG A 18 -29.37 22.72 -9.64
N MET A 19 -29.43 22.82 -8.31
CA MET A 19 -28.55 22.07 -7.41
C MET A 19 -28.79 20.56 -7.51
N SER A 20 -30.05 20.14 -7.56
CA SER A 20 -30.42 18.74 -7.77
C SER A 20 -29.89 18.19 -9.11
N THR A 21 -30.05 18.95 -10.20
CA THR A 21 -29.51 18.59 -11.52
C THR A 21 -27.99 18.45 -11.48
N LEU A 22 -27.28 19.42 -10.90
CA LEU A 22 -25.82 19.38 -10.78
C LEU A 22 -25.34 18.13 -10.01
N VAL A 23 -26.01 17.81 -8.90
CA VAL A 23 -25.68 16.61 -8.09
C VAL A 23 -25.94 15.33 -8.88
N ALA A 24 -27.04 15.26 -9.64
CA ALA A 24 -27.36 14.11 -10.47
C ALA A 24 -26.32 13.91 -11.59
N GLU A 25 -25.91 14.99 -12.27
CA GLU A 25 -24.87 14.96 -13.30
C GLU A 25 -23.51 14.54 -12.74
N TYR A 26 -23.12 15.11 -11.59
CA TYR A 26 -21.89 14.73 -10.90
C TYR A 26 -21.88 13.24 -10.55
N ASN A 27 -22.94 12.76 -9.91
CA ASN A 27 -23.05 11.35 -9.51
C ASN A 27 -23.04 10.42 -10.73
N ARG A 28 -23.72 10.81 -11.82
CA ARG A 28 -23.68 10.07 -13.07
C ARG A 28 -22.25 9.97 -13.61
N ARG A 29 -21.54 11.09 -13.71
CA ARG A 29 -20.18 11.11 -14.25
C ARG A 29 -19.20 10.33 -13.39
N LYS A 30 -19.33 10.43 -12.06
CA LYS A 30 -18.55 9.64 -11.12
C LYS A 30 -18.79 8.14 -11.34
N ASN A 31 -20.05 7.71 -11.43
CA ASN A 31 -20.39 6.30 -11.63
C ASN A 31 -19.89 5.76 -12.99
N GLU A 32 -19.87 6.59 -14.03
CA GLU A 32 -19.28 6.22 -15.33
C GLU A 32 -17.77 5.99 -15.20
N LEU A 33 -17.04 6.92 -14.57
CA LEU A 33 -15.61 6.79 -14.33
C LEU A 33 -15.25 5.59 -13.44
N ASP A 34 -16.02 5.35 -12.37
CA ASP A 34 -15.81 4.22 -11.48
C ASP A 34 -15.98 2.88 -12.23
N LYS A 35 -16.91 2.81 -13.19
CA LYS A 35 -17.09 1.63 -14.05
C LYS A 35 -15.93 1.45 -15.02
N GLU A 36 -15.55 2.51 -15.74
CA GLU A 36 -14.41 2.48 -16.67
C GLU A 36 -13.12 2.05 -15.96
N PHE A 37 -12.90 2.57 -14.74
CA PHE A 37 -11.75 2.19 -13.92
C PHE A 37 -11.79 0.71 -13.54
N ALA A 38 -12.92 0.22 -13.01
CA ALA A 38 -13.07 -1.18 -12.61
C ALA A 38 -12.92 -2.16 -13.79
N GLU A 39 -13.44 -1.79 -14.96
CA GLU A 39 -13.27 -2.56 -16.20
C GLU A 39 -11.79 -2.61 -16.61
N ARG A 40 -11.10 -1.46 -16.61
CA ARG A 40 -9.68 -1.40 -16.99
C ARG A 40 -8.78 -2.13 -16.00
N GLU A 41 -9.05 -2.01 -14.71
CA GLU A 41 -8.34 -2.74 -13.66
C GLU A 41 -8.49 -4.25 -13.85
N ARG A 42 -9.72 -4.72 -14.13
CA ARG A 42 -9.99 -6.13 -14.41
C ARG A 42 -9.22 -6.63 -15.63
N GLU A 43 -9.28 -5.91 -16.75
CA GLU A 43 -8.54 -6.27 -17.97
C GLU A 43 -7.04 -6.40 -17.71
N LEU A 44 -6.44 -5.42 -17.04
CA LEU A 44 -5.01 -5.43 -16.71
C LEU A 44 -4.66 -6.58 -15.77
N ASN A 45 -5.53 -6.91 -14.81
CA ASN A 45 -5.30 -8.02 -13.90
C ASN A 45 -5.42 -9.39 -14.60
N ASP A 46 -6.38 -9.53 -15.52
CA ASP A 46 -6.54 -10.73 -16.35
C ASP A 46 -5.31 -10.92 -17.26
N GLU A 47 -4.83 -9.85 -17.90
CA GLU A 47 -3.60 -9.86 -18.71
C GLU A 47 -2.38 -10.24 -17.86
N ARG A 48 -2.19 -9.60 -16.70
CA ARG A 48 -1.10 -9.91 -15.77
C ARG A 48 -1.12 -11.37 -15.33
N SER A 49 -2.29 -11.92 -15.05
CA SER A 49 -2.47 -13.33 -14.66
C SER A 49 -2.08 -14.27 -15.81
N ALA A 50 -2.54 -13.99 -17.03
CA ALA A 50 -2.21 -14.78 -18.21
C ALA A 50 -0.70 -14.75 -18.51
N THR A 51 -0.08 -13.57 -18.49
CA THR A 51 1.38 -13.42 -18.68
C THR A 51 2.15 -14.14 -17.59
N GLY A 52 1.70 -14.05 -16.33
CA GLY A 52 2.30 -14.77 -15.21
C GLY A 52 2.25 -16.29 -15.40
N ALA A 53 1.13 -16.83 -15.89
CA ALA A 53 0.99 -18.25 -16.19
C ALA A 53 1.93 -18.71 -17.31
N LEU A 54 2.04 -17.92 -18.40
CA LEU A 54 2.96 -18.21 -19.49
C LEU A 54 4.43 -18.18 -19.03
N LEU A 55 4.80 -17.18 -18.23
CA LEU A 55 6.13 -17.07 -17.65
C LEU A 55 6.46 -18.29 -16.78
N ALA A 56 5.52 -18.74 -15.94
CA ALA A 56 5.70 -19.92 -15.09
C ALA A 56 5.84 -21.22 -15.89
N ILE A 57 5.26 -21.32 -17.09
CA ILE A 57 5.45 -22.46 -18.01
C ILE A 57 6.86 -22.42 -18.60
N GLU A 58 7.31 -21.27 -19.08
CA GLU A 58 8.63 -21.12 -19.69
C GLU A 58 9.77 -21.34 -18.69
N GLN A 59 9.63 -20.84 -17.46
CA GLN A 59 10.58 -21.11 -16.36
C GLN A 59 10.74 -22.61 -16.09
N ARG A 60 9.65 -23.38 -16.11
CA ARG A 60 9.70 -24.85 -15.94
C ARG A 60 10.38 -25.54 -17.12
N ARG A 61 10.19 -25.05 -18.34
CA ARG A 61 10.77 -25.63 -19.56
C ARG A 61 12.27 -25.42 -19.67
N HIS A 62 12.74 -24.24 -19.28
CA HIS A 62 14.15 -23.88 -19.41
C HIS A 62 15.04 -24.39 -18.28
N GLY A 63 14.50 -25.20 -17.36
CA GLY A 63 15.27 -25.77 -16.26
C GLY A 63 15.90 -24.70 -15.37
N ASP A 64 15.34 -23.49 -15.43
CA ASP A 64 15.80 -22.38 -14.63
C ASP A 64 15.30 -22.64 -13.21
N ALA A 65 16.15 -23.31 -12.41
CA ALA A 65 16.02 -23.38 -10.96
C ALA A 65 16.08 -21.98 -10.31
N THR A 66 16.19 -20.93 -11.13
CA THR A 66 16.05 -19.52 -10.82
C THR A 66 14.71 -18.93 -11.26
N ALA A 67 13.66 -19.74 -11.37
CA ALA A 67 12.30 -19.21 -11.37
C ALA A 67 12.13 -18.27 -10.15
N PRO A 68 11.77 -16.98 -10.32
CA PRO A 68 10.83 -16.39 -9.39
C PRO A 68 9.52 -17.14 -9.63
N SER A 69 9.41 -18.31 -9.00
CA SER A 69 8.13 -18.81 -8.54
C SER A 69 7.38 -17.59 -8.01
N SER A 70 6.11 -17.38 -8.41
CA SER A 70 5.16 -16.68 -7.55
C SER A 70 5.55 -17.03 -6.14
N PRO A 71 6.06 -16.10 -5.31
CA PRO A 71 6.92 -16.45 -4.19
C PRO A 71 6.23 -17.56 -3.45
N THR A 72 6.74 -18.78 -3.67
CA THR A 72 6.47 -19.86 -2.76
C THR A 72 6.92 -19.21 -1.48
N LEU A 73 5.99 -19.07 -0.54
CA LEU A 73 6.23 -18.57 0.79
C LEU A 73 7.17 -19.58 1.47
N THR A 74 8.39 -19.74 0.95
CA THR A 74 9.48 -20.55 1.47
C THR A 74 9.97 -19.89 2.75
N MET A 75 9.91 -18.56 2.79
CA MET A 75 10.01 -17.77 4.00
C MET A 75 8.63 -17.39 4.52
N GLY A 76 8.45 -17.47 5.85
CA GLY A 76 7.27 -16.93 6.49
C GLY A 76 7.23 -15.40 6.40
N LEU A 77 6.03 -14.81 6.53
CA LEU A 77 5.85 -13.35 6.50
C LEU A 77 6.78 -12.63 7.49
N ALA A 78 7.04 -13.23 8.64
CA ALA A 78 7.94 -12.70 9.66
C ALA A 78 9.39 -12.57 9.16
N ASP A 79 9.91 -13.61 8.53
CA ASP A 79 11.27 -13.61 7.99
C ASP A 79 11.38 -12.65 6.80
N PHE A 80 10.31 -12.52 6.00
CA PHE A 80 10.28 -11.62 4.85
C PHE A 80 10.35 -10.16 5.28
N LEU A 81 9.54 -9.78 6.28
CA LEU A 81 9.58 -8.44 6.86
C LEU A 81 10.95 -8.14 7.48
N LEU A 82 11.58 -9.13 8.12
CA LEU A 82 12.93 -8.99 8.68
C LEU A 82 14.00 -8.79 7.59
N ASN A 83 13.90 -9.52 6.48
CA ASN A 83 14.85 -9.37 5.37
C ASN A 83 14.68 -8.03 4.63
N GLU A 84 13.43 -7.59 4.43
CA GLU A 84 13.17 -6.29 3.79
C GLU A 84 13.56 -5.09 4.67
N THR A 85 13.36 -5.18 5.98
CA THR A 85 13.87 -4.15 6.92
C THR A 85 15.39 -4.09 6.93
N ARG A 86 16.09 -5.24 6.91
CA ARG A 86 17.56 -5.29 6.80
C ARG A 86 18.06 -4.69 5.49
N LYS A 87 17.37 -4.95 4.38
CA LYS A 87 17.75 -4.45 3.05
C LYS A 87 17.59 -2.93 2.92
N LYS A 88 16.59 -2.36 3.57
CA LYS A 88 16.29 -0.91 3.51
C LYS A 88 16.89 -0.10 4.67
N GLU A 89 17.55 -0.76 5.61
CA GLU A 89 18.06 -0.24 6.90
C GLU A 89 16.95 0.29 7.84
N MET A 90 15.96 1.01 7.31
CA MET A 90 14.73 1.46 7.96
C MET A 90 13.56 1.35 6.99
N ALA A 91 12.42 0.83 7.45
CA ALA A 91 11.22 0.75 6.63
C ALA A 91 9.96 1.11 7.42
N SER A 92 9.06 1.87 6.79
CA SER A 92 7.75 2.14 7.38
C SER A 92 6.84 0.92 7.30
N LYS A 93 5.81 0.90 8.15
CA LYS A 93 4.77 -0.14 8.10
C LYS A 93 4.12 -0.26 6.72
N ASP A 94 3.88 0.87 6.04
CA ASP A 94 3.22 0.88 4.73
C ASP A 94 4.17 0.44 3.60
N ASP A 95 5.47 0.73 3.71
CA ASP A 95 6.49 0.20 2.80
C ASP A 95 6.63 -1.31 2.92
N LEU A 96 6.58 -1.83 4.15
CA LEU A 96 6.62 -3.26 4.40
C LEU A 96 5.34 -3.96 3.95
N ARG A 97 4.19 -3.30 4.12
CA ARG A 97 2.89 -3.78 3.63
C ARG A 97 2.86 -3.86 2.11
N SER A 98 3.30 -2.80 1.43
CA SER A 98 3.37 -2.77 -0.03
C SER A 98 4.38 -3.79 -0.56
N ALA A 99 5.54 -3.95 0.08
CA ALA A 99 6.52 -4.98 -0.26
C ALA A 99 5.95 -6.41 -0.09
N ALA A 100 5.24 -6.69 1.00
CA ALA A 100 4.60 -7.99 1.23
C ALA A 100 3.45 -8.27 0.24
N ALA A 101 2.69 -7.24 -0.14
CA ALA A 101 1.66 -7.34 -1.17
C ALA A 101 2.28 -7.59 -2.57
N LEU A 102 3.36 -6.90 -2.92
CA LEU A 102 4.12 -7.14 -4.16
C LEU A 102 4.71 -8.56 -4.18
N ALA A 103 5.19 -9.03 -3.04
CA ALA A 103 5.65 -10.39 -2.84
C ALA A 103 4.51 -11.41 -2.64
N GLY A 104 3.27 -11.09 -3.00
CA GLY A 104 2.20 -12.09 -3.11
C GLY A 104 1.75 -12.74 -1.81
N TYR A 105 2.10 -12.21 -0.63
CA TYR A 105 1.65 -12.72 0.67
C TYR A 105 0.14 -12.57 0.88
N PHE A 106 -0.51 -11.71 0.09
CA PHE A 106 -1.95 -11.41 0.17
C PHE A 106 -2.64 -11.68 -1.17
N PRO A 107 -2.88 -12.95 -1.54
CA PRO A 107 -3.76 -13.27 -2.67
C PRO A 107 -5.19 -12.84 -2.29
N ASN A 108 -5.92 -12.18 -3.20
CA ASN A 108 -7.33 -11.72 -3.09
C ASN A 108 -7.57 -10.24 -2.71
N GLY A 109 -6.58 -9.36 -2.84
CA GLY A 109 -6.82 -7.91 -2.65
C GLY A 109 -7.06 -7.50 -1.20
N GLU A 110 -6.84 -8.40 -0.24
CA GLU A 110 -6.75 -8.02 1.16
C GLU A 110 -5.52 -7.11 1.34
N SER A 111 -5.73 -5.96 1.98
CA SER A 111 -4.64 -5.02 2.25
C SER A 111 -3.54 -5.60 3.17
N GLY A 112 -3.67 -6.83 3.68
CA GLY A 112 -2.68 -7.48 4.53
C GLY A 112 -2.33 -6.74 5.84
N GLY A 113 -2.96 -5.59 6.10
CA GLY A 113 -2.50 -4.63 7.09
C GLY A 113 -2.56 -5.16 8.52
N ARG A 114 -3.58 -5.96 8.84
CA ARG A 114 -3.68 -6.63 10.15
C ARG A 114 -2.63 -7.74 10.30
N ALA A 115 -2.38 -8.52 9.24
CA ALA A 115 -1.38 -9.58 9.25
C ALA A 115 0.04 -9.01 9.38
N VAL A 116 0.39 -7.97 8.61
CA VAL A 116 1.67 -7.26 8.71
C VAL A 116 1.82 -6.63 10.09
N HIS A 117 0.81 -5.91 10.58
CA HIS A 117 0.87 -5.28 11.90
C HIS A 117 1.08 -6.29 13.03
N THR A 118 0.33 -7.38 13.04
CA THR A 118 0.46 -8.43 14.07
C THR A 118 1.84 -9.08 14.02
N THR A 119 2.37 -9.30 12.81
CA THR A 119 3.69 -9.89 12.61
C THR A 119 4.81 -8.95 13.05
N LEU A 120 4.72 -7.66 12.75
CA LEU A 120 5.65 -6.64 13.23
C LEU A 120 5.67 -6.56 14.76
N LEU A 121 4.50 -6.55 15.41
CA LEU A 121 4.43 -6.56 16.87
C LEU A 121 5.08 -7.82 17.47
N ASN A 122 4.88 -8.98 16.85
CA ASN A 122 5.50 -10.22 17.30
C ASN A 122 7.04 -10.18 17.11
N LEU A 123 7.53 -9.61 16.03
CA LEU A 123 8.98 -9.44 15.78
C LEU A 123 9.62 -8.45 16.76
N VAL A 124 8.92 -7.37 17.10
CA VAL A 124 9.37 -6.40 18.12
C VAL A 124 9.40 -7.05 19.50
N ARG A 125 8.34 -7.78 19.89
CA ARG A 125 8.32 -8.54 21.15
C ARG A 125 9.40 -9.61 21.24
N ALA A 126 9.74 -10.23 20.11
CA ALA A 126 10.83 -11.20 20.01
C ALA A 126 12.22 -10.55 19.95
N GLY A 127 12.32 -9.23 19.98
CA GLY A 127 13.59 -8.48 19.91
C GLY A 127 14.30 -8.55 18.56
N ARG A 128 13.62 -9.03 17.50
CA ARG A 128 14.18 -9.14 16.14
C ARG A 128 14.05 -7.87 15.32
N LEU A 129 13.08 -7.01 15.68
CA LEU A 129 12.91 -5.66 15.15
C LEU A 129 12.82 -4.67 16.31
N ALA A 130 13.24 -3.44 16.06
CA ALA A 130 13.03 -2.32 16.95
C ALA A 130 12.21 -1.25 16.21
N GLU A 131 11.35 -0.58 16.96
CA GLU A 131 10.56 0.55 16.47
C GLU A 131 11.29 1.84 16.86
N ALA A 132 11.67 2.63 15.87
CA ALA A 132 12.20 3.97 16.08
C ALA A 132 11.06 4.95 16.42
N ALA A 133 11.39 6.08 17.06
CA ALA A 133 10.41 7.07 17.51
C ALA A 133 9.51 7.62 16.37
N ASP A 134 9.95 7.53 15.12
CA ASP A 134 9.24 8.02 13.94
C ASP A 134 8.29 6.98 13.30
N GLY A 135 8.01 5.85 13.97
CA GLY A 135 7.15 4.79 13.43
C GLY A 135 7.81 3.96 12.32
N LEU A 136 9.14 4.02 12.25
CA LEU A 136 9.99 3.23 11.36
C LEU A 136 10.48 1.96 12.07
N TYR A 137 10.54 0.86 11.35
CA TYR A 137 11.06 -0.41 11.85
C TYR A 137 12.45 -0.68 11.29
N TYR A 138 13.35 -1.12 12.16
CA TYR A 138 14.72 -1.52 11.78
C TYR A 138 15.12 -2.81 12.51
N ALA A 139 16.06 -3.56 11.93
CA ALA A 139 16.63 -4.71 12.60
C ALA A 139 17.84 -4.26 13.45
N PRO A 140 17.87 -4.55 14.76
CA PRO A 140 18.97 -4.13 15.63
C PRO A 140 20.31 -4.79 15.28
N GLU A 141 20.30 -5.92 14.56
CA GLU A 141 21.51 -6.59 14.06
C GLU A 141 22.11 -5.94 12.80
N SER A 142 21.36 -5.13 12.05
CA SER A 142 21.86 -4.45 10.84
C SER A 142 22.34 -3.03 11.10
N LEU A 143 22.07 -2.45 12.27
CA LEU A 143 22.73 -1.23 12.69
C LEU A 143 24.10 -1.61 13.26
N ASP A 144 25.15 -1.39 12.48
CA ASP A 144 26.49 -1.17 13.04
C ASP A 144 26.40 0.03 14.00
N LEU A 145 26.21 -0.29 15.28
CA LEU A 145 26.17 0.63 16.41
C LEU A 145 27.45 1.48 16.56
N GLU A 146 28.47 1.27 15.72
CA GLU A 146 29.69 2.08 15.70
C GLU A 146 29.57 3.41 14.91
N LYS A 147 28.57 3.58 14.03
CA LYS A 147 28.46 4.82 13.24
C LYS A 147 27.59 5.92 13.87
N LEU A 148 26.75 5.59 14.84
CA LEU A 148 25.88 6.58 15.51
C LEU A 148 26.46 7.14 16.83
N VAL A 149 27.40 6.45 17.47
CA VAL A 149 28.04 6.97 18.71
C VAL A 149 29.23 7.91 18.40
N ASN A 150 29.81 7.84 17.20
CA ASN A 150 30.96 8.67 16.82
C ASN A 150 30.60 10.03 16.18
N SER A 151 29.34 10.29 15.79
CA SER A 151 28.94 11.60 15.28
C SER A 151 28.52 12.59 16.38
N GLU A 152 28.27 12.13 17.61
CA GLU A 152 27.85 13.00 18.72
C GLU A 152 29.03 13.49 19.60
N LYS A 153 30.27 13.08 19.28
CA LYS A 153 31.48 13.55 19.98
C LYS A 153 32.36 14.52 19.21
N ALA A 154 32.02 14.84 17.95
CA ALA A 154 32.86 15.71 17.11
C ALA A 154 32.58 17.23 17.28
N ASP A 155 31.44 17.62 17.88
CA ASP A 155 31.03 19.03 17.97
C ASP A 155 31.26 19.70 19.35
N VAL A 156 32.09 19.12 20.22
CA VAL A 156 32.41 19.74 21.54
C VAL A 156 33.86 20.21 21.66
N PHE A 157 34.71 20.00 20.65
CA PHE A 157 36.06 20.59 20.62
C PHE A 157 36.46 21.05 19.22
N SER A 158 36.03 22.26 18.86
CA SER A 158 36.81 23.20 18.04
C SER A 158 36.36 24.63 18.33
#